data_AF-A0A920P4H0-F1
#
_entry.id   AF-A0A920P4H0-F1
#
_cell.length_a   1.000
_cell.length_b   1.000
_cell.length_c   1.000
_cell.angle_alpha   90.00
_cell.angle_beta   90.00
_cell.angle_gamma   90.00
#
_symmetry.space_group_name_H-M   'P 1'
#
loop_
_entity.id
_entity.type
_entity.pdbx_description
1 polymer ?
#
loop_
_entity_poly.entity_id
_entity_poly.type
_entity_poly.pdbx_seq_one_letter_code
_entity_poly.pdbx_strand_id
1 'polypeptide(L)'
;MIEPEDFIATYVDLRAAALITEDGQVTEVGRSEVLDRHGISEEDLISFAEAYGEDLTFMQEIWNEIELRLENTSSSPDSMN
;
A
#
# COMPACT_ATOMS: atom_id res chain seq x y z
N MET A 1 6.21 14.86 5.50
CA MET A 1 5.58 14.38 4.26
C MET A 1 6.48 13.31 3.71
N ILE A 2 5.92 12.12 3.54
CA ILE A 2 6.60 10.92 3.07
C ILE A 2 6.90 10.99 1.57
N GLU A 3 7.84 10.18 1.12
CA GLU A 3 8.16 10.09 -0.30
C GLU A 3 7.12 9.20 -1.03
N PRO A 4 6.98 9.35 -2.36
CA PRO A 4 6.06 8.52 -3.13
C PRO A 4 6.35 7.02 -2.98
N GLU A 5 7.62 6.64 -2.91
CA GLU A 5 8.03 5.24 -2.71
C GLU A 5 7.60 4.69 -1.35
N ASP A 6 7.67 5.51 -0.29
CA ASP A 6 7.19 5.15 1.05
C ASP A 6 5.66 4.96 1.05
N PHE A 7 4.93 5.86 0.38
CA PHE A 7 3.49 5.75 0.22
C PHE A 7 3.12 4.46 -0.53
N ILE A 8 3.78 4.19 -1.66
CA ILE A 8 3.57 2.97 -2.47
C ILE A 8 3.85 1.73 -1.63
N ALA A 9 5.03 1.64 -1.00
CA ALA A 9 5.43 0.46 -0.23
C ALA A 9 4.46 0.18 0.92
N THR A 10 4.06 1.22 1.65
CA THR A 10 3.09 1.10 2.74
C THR A 10 1.74 0.64 2.23
N TYR A 11 1.25 1.20 1.13
CA TYR A 11 -0.06 0.85 0.60
C TYR A 11 -0.11 -0.58 0.02
N VAL A 12 0.99 -1.03 -0.58
CA VAL A 12 1.16 -2.43 -1.02
C VAL A 12 1.08 -3.37 0.18
N ASP A 13 1.78 -3.10 1.27
CA ASP A 13 1.73 -3.93 2.48
C ASP A 13 0.35 -3.89 3.15
N LEU A 14 -0.31 -2.73 3.19
CA LEU A 14 -1.69 -2.62 3.70
C LEU A 14 -2.65 -3.49 2.90
N ARG A 15 -2.51 -3.50 1.57
CA ARG A 15 -3.37 -4.29 0.68
C ARG A 15 -3.03 -5.78 0.77
N ALA A 16 -1.75 -6.15 0.87
CA ALA A 16 -1.33 -7.52 1.11
C ALA A 16 -1.86 -8.05 2.45
N ALA A 17 -1.81 -7.24 3.51
CA ALA A 17 -2.39 -7.58 4.81
C ALA A 17 -3.91 -7.79 4.73
N ALA A 18 -4.62 -6.98 3.95
CA ALA A 18 -6.05 -7.15 3.71
C ALA A 18 -6.37 -8.46 2.97
N LEU A 19 -5.54 -8.87 2.00
CA LEU A 19 -5.73 -10.13 1.24
C LEU A 19 -5.60 -11.39 2.11
N ILE A 20 -4.92 -11.31 3.26
CA ILE A 20 -4.78 -12.42 4.22
C ILE A 20 -6.06 -12.59 5.06
N THR A 21 -6.88 -11.54 5.18
CA THR A 21 -8.11 -11.57 5.98
C THR A 21 -9.29 -12.14 5.18
N GLU A 22 -10.18 -12.88 5.85
CA GLU A 22 -11.36 -13.49 5.22
C GLU A 22 -12.33 -12.48 4.59
N ASP A 23 -12.39 -11.26 5.12
CA ASP A 23 -13.27 -10.18 4.65
C ASP A 23 -12.61 -9.29 3.58
N GLY A 24 -11.32 -9.51 3.27
CA GLY A 24 -10.57 -8.66 2.34
C GLY A 24 -10.39 -7.22 2.85
N GLN A 25 -10.40 -7.01 4.17
CA GLN A 25 -10.29 -5.72 4.83
C GLN A 25 -9.12 -5.73 5.80
N VAL A 26 -8.28 -4.68 5.75
CA VAL A 26 -7.20 -4.55 6.74
C VAL A 26 -7.81 -4.30 8.12
N THR A 27 -7.42 -5.10 9.11
CA THR A 27 -7.84 -4.87 10.50
C THR A 27 -7.12 -3.66 11.07
N GLU A 28 -7.67 -3.04 12.11
CA GLU A 28 -6.99 -1.91 12.79
C GLU A 28 -5.59 -2.30 13.29
N VAL A 29 -5.46 -3.51 13.83
CA VAL A 29 -4.17 -4.08 14.26
C VAL A 29 -3.24 -4.27 13.08
N GLY A 30 -3.68 -4.90 12.00
CA GLY A 30 -2.86 -5.13 10.81
C GLY A 30 -2.40 -3.82 10.15
N ARG A 31 -3.27 -2.80 10.15
CA ARG A 31 -2.92 -1.46 9.69
C ARG A 31 -1.85 -0.84 10.58
N SER A 32 -2.03 -0.88 11.90
CA SER A 32 -1.04 -0.33 12.85
C SER A 32 0.32 -1.01 12.72
N GLU A 33 0.37 -2.33 12.52
CA GLU A 33 1.63 -3.06 12.33
C GLU A 33 2.33 -2.70 11.02
N VAL A 34 1.58 -2.52 9.93
CA VAL A 34 2.15 -2.08 8.65
C VAL A 34 2.72 -0.66 8.78
N LEU A 35 1.97 0.25 9.39
CA LEU A 35 2.42 1.63 9.63
C LEU A 35 3.69 1.70 10.49
N ASP A 36 3.73 0.93 11.59
CA ASP A 36 4.90 0.85 12.46
C ASP A 36 6.13 0.30 11.72
N ARG A 37 5.96 -0.73 10.88
CA ARG A 37 7.04 -1.30 10.07
C ARG A 37 7.70 -0.30 9.13
N HIS A 38 6.89 0.58 8.52
CA HIS A 38 7.39 1.63 7.64
C HIS A 38 7.84 2.89 8.40
N GLY A 39 7.54 2.98 9.70
CA GLY A 39 7.83 4.18 10.51
C GLY A 39 6.98 5.38 10.11
N ILE A 40 5.77 5.14 9.59
CA ILE A 40 4.89 6.15 9.00
C ILE A 40 3.60 6.23 9.81
N SER A 41 3.06 7.44 9.98
CA SER A 41 1.79 7.65 10.68
C SER A 41 0.61 7.69 9.71
N GLU A 42 -0.62 7.45 10.19
CA GLU A 42 -1.82 7.66 9.37
C GLU A 42 -1.92 9.10 8.82
N GLU A 43 -1.50 10.09 9.62
CA GLU A 43 -1.47 11.50 9.21
C GLU A 43 -0.53 11.76 8.04
N ASP A 44 0.57 10.99 7.90
CA ASP A 44 1.48 11.13 6.76
C ASP A 44 0.86 10.66 5.46
N LEU A 45 0.11 9.55 5.50
CA LEU A 45 -0.65 9.05 4.34
C LEU A 45 -1.73 10.04 3.92
N ILE A 46 -2.46 10.60 4.88
CA ILE A 46 -3.50 11.62 4.63
C ILE A 46 -2.86 12.86 4.02
N SER A 47 -1.78 13.36 4.62
CA SER A 47 -1.07 14.55 4.13
C SER A 47 -0.52 14.37 2.71
N PHE A 48 -0.03 13.17 2.39
CA PHE A 48 0.41 12.83 1.03
C PHE A 48 -0.77 12.86 0.04
N ALA A 49 -1.89 12.21 0.39
CA ALA A 49 -3.08 12.17 -0.44
C ALA A 49 -3.71 13.56 -0.63
N GLU A 50 -3.67 14.43 0.38
CA GLU A 50 -4.14 15.81 0.25
C GLU A 50 -3.21 16.66 -0.63
N ALA A 51 -1.89 16.45 -0.54
CA ALA A 51 -0.92 17.22 -1.32
C ALA A 51 -0.89 16.85 -2.81
N TYR A 52 -1.07 15.57 -3.12
CA TYR A 52 -0.94 15.03 -4.47
C TYR A 52 -2.26 14.58 -5.10
N GLY A 53 -3.34 14.49 -4.31
CA GLY A 53 -4.65 13.98 -4.75
C GLY A 53 -5.31 14.78 -5.88
N GLU A 54 -4.98 16.07 -6.01
CA GLU A 54 -5.47 16.91 -7.11
C GLU A 54 -4.72 16.63 -8.43
N ASP A 55 -3.50 16.10 -8.38
CA ASP A 55 -2.74 15.69 -9.56
C ASP A 55 -3.11 14.26 -9.95
N LEU A 56 -4.20 14.15 -10.72
CA LEU A 56 -4.76 12.88 -11.16
C LEU A 56 -3.79 12.05 -12.00
N THR A 57 -2.89 12.69 -12.76
CA THR A 57 -1.89 11.98 -13.57
C THR A 57 -0.84 11.35 -12.67
N PHE A 58 -0.32 12.11 -11.72
CA PHE A 58 0.63 11.58 -10.75
C PHE A 58 0.01 10.48 -9.89
N MET A 59 -1.20 10.69 -9.35
CA MET A 59 -1.89 9.67 -8.56
C MET A 59 -2.19 8.40 -9.36
N GLN A 60 -2.50 8.52 -10.65
CA GLN A 60 -2.68 7.36 -11.52
C GLN A 60 -1.40 6.53 -11.64
N GLU A 61 -0.23 7.17 -11.78
CA GLU A 61 1.06 6.47 -11.81
C GLU A 61 1.34 5.76 -10.47
N ILE A 62 1.03 6.39 -9.34
CA ILE A 62 1.14 5.78 -8.01
C ILE A 62 0.26 4.54 -7.89
N TRP A 63 -1.01 4.62 -8.31
CA TRP A 63 -1.92 3.48 -8.25
C TRP A 63 -1.50 2.35 -9.17
N ASN A 64 -0.98 2.66 -10.36
CA ASN A 64 -0.47 1.67 -11.31
C ASN A 64 0.75 0.93 -10.72
N GLU A 65 1.69 1.65 -10.12
CA GLU A 65 2.85 1.04 -9.44
C GLU A 65 2.43 0.13 -8.27
N ILE A 66 1.43 0.55 -7.48
CA ILE A 66 0.88 -0.28 -6.39
C ILE A 66 0.27 -1.57 -6.96
N GLU A 67 -0.54 -1.46 -8.03
CA GLU A 67 -1.16 -2.61 -8.69
C GLU A 67 -0.10 -3.60 -9.21
N LEU A 68 0.88 -3.10 -9.95
CA LEU A 68 1.99 -3.92 -10.49
C LEU A 68 2.76 -4.67 -9.40
N ARG A 69 3.00 -4.04 -8.23
CA ARG A 69 3.68 -4.69 -7.10
C ARG A 69 2.81 -5.75 -6.43
N LEU A 70 1.51 -5.52 -6.34
CA LEU A 70 0.56 -6.51 -5.82
C LEU A 70 0.40 -7.70 -6.78
N GLU A 71 0.36 -7.44 -8.08
CA GLU A 71 0.37 -8.48 -9.11
C GLU A 71 1.64 -9.31 -9.06
N ASN A 72 2.81 -8.71 -8.91
CA ASN A 72 4.07 -9.45 -8.75
C ASN A 72 4.11 -10.29 -7.46
N THR A 73 3.55 -9.77 -6.37
CA THR A 73 3.46 -10.48 -5.09
C THR A 73 2.49 -11.67 -5.18
N SER A 74 1.35 -11.49 -5.84
CA SER A 74 0.31 -12.52 -6.02
C SER A 74 0.60 -13.52 -7.14
N SER A 75 1.39 -13.14 -8.14
CA SER A 75 1.88 -14.01 -9.24
C SER A 75 3.06 -14.88 -8.82
N SER A 76 3.45 -14.80 -7.54
CA SER A 76 4.36 -15.74 -6.91
C SER A 76 3.63 -16.85 -6.11
N PRO A 77 2.80 -17.72 -6.72
CA PRO A 77 2.59 -19.07 -6.24
C PRO A 77 3.24 -20.04 -7.23
N ASP A 78 4.30 -20.71 -6.78
CA ASP A 78 4.69 -22.03 -7.30
C ASP A 78 5.23 -22.08 -8.75
N SER A 79 6.53 -21.81 -8.90
CA SER A 79 7.37 -22.74 -9.67
C SER A 79 7.83 -23.84 -8.71
N MET A 80 7.16 -25.01 -8.72
CA MET A 80 7.58 -26.36 -8.27
C MET A 80 6.51 -27.03 -7.38
N ASN A 81 5.58 -27.82 -7.91
CA ASN A 81 5.75 -29.26 -8.25
C ASN A 81 4.51 -29.84 -8.96
#